data_AF-A0A2N2MEN2-F1
#
_entry.id   AF-A0A2N2MEN2-F1
#
_cell.length_a   1.000
_cell.length_b   1.000
_cell.length_c   1.000
_cell.angle_alpha   90.00
_cell.angle_beta   90.00
_cell.angle_gamma   90.00
#
_symmetry.space_group_name_H-M   'P 1'
#
loop_
_entity.id
_entity.type
_entity.pdbx_description
1 polymer ?
#
loop_
_entity_poly.entity_id
_entity_poly.type
_entity_poly.pdbx_seq_one_letter_code
_entity_poly.pdbx_strand_id
1 'polypeptide(L)'
;MKSPRLSWSGTCLNWLLTWWKMVFWNTLHRRILLARKLSLLDWLALAEAWLGLFFFALALRLFSAERLEIPSRQTGSGAALPLGIFEWAERLYRLVELASRLYPLPMTCLPRALTLRWMLARRGIVSALHIGAHKVDSGLSAHAWVEIGDLPVGETPDVAQRFSRLTPAWAGSNLPFAKD
;
A
#
# COMPACT_ATOMS: atom_id res chain seq x y z
N MET A 1 2.15 -52.02 -30.66
CA MET A 1 1.30 -51.18 -31.54
C MET A 1 1.16 -49.81 -30.89
N LYS A 2 1.17 -48.76 -31.73
CA LYS A 2 1.45 -47.33 -31.46
C LYS A 2 0.59 -46.66 -30.38
N SER A 3 1.23 -45.78 -29.62
CA SER A 3 0.60 -44.63 -28.94
C SER A 3 -0.11 -43.70 -29.94
N PRO A 4 -1.22 -43.04 -29.58
CA PRO A 4 -1.61 -41.78 -30.18
C PRO A 4 -1.13 -40.60 -29.33
N ARG A 5 -0.28 -39.77 -29.95
CA ARG A 5 -0.07 -38.37 -29.57
C ARG A 5 -1.35 -37.61 -29.92
N LEU A 6 -1.82 -36.75 -29.02
CA LEU A 6 -2.61 -35.59 -29.40
C LEU A 6 -2.00 -34.35 -28.76
N SER A 7 -1.36 -33.58 -29.63
CA SER A 7 -0.88 -32.23 -29.46
C SER A 7 -2.05 -31.26 -29.30
N TRP A 8 -2.00 -30.43 -28.26
CA TRP A 8 -2.71 -29.14 -28.26
C TRP A 8 -1.68 -28.03 -28.30
N SER A 9 -1.43 -27.57 -29.52
CA SER A 9 -0.74 -26.34 -29.85
C SER A 9 -1.72 -25.17 -29.74
N GLY A 10 -1.27 -24.08 -29.12
CA GLY A 10 -1.76 -22.73 -29.43
C GLY A 10 -2.61 -22.07 -28.34
N THR A 11 -2.00 -21.05 -27.73
CA THR A 11 -2.63 -19.88 -27.06
C THR A 11 -2.82 -19.89 -25.53
N CYS A 12 -1.91 -20.51 -24.77
CA CYS A 12 -1.65 -20.09 -23.38
C CYS A 12 -0.87 -18.75 -23.28
N LEU A 13 -0.36 -18.21 -24.39
CA LEU A 13 0.55 -17.06 -24.40
C LEU A 13 -0.13 -15.68 -24.53
N ASN A 14 -1.47 -15.61 -24.53
CA ASN A 14 -2.17 -14.34 -24.65
C ASN A 14 -2.81 -13.83 -23.34
N TRP A 15 -2.86 -14.66 -22.29
CA TRP A 15 -3.48 -14.30 -21.01
C TRP A 15 -2.59 -13.47 -20.08
N LEU A 16 -1.28 -13.44 -20.31
CA LEU A 16 -0.33 -12.58 -19.56
C LEU A 16 -0.15 -11.19 -20.17
N LEU A 17 -0.58 -10.96 -21.43
CA LEU A 17 -0.45 -9.68 -22.13
C LEU A 17 -1.71 -8.82 -22.07
N THR A 18 -2.89 -9.40 -21.87
CA THR A 18 -4.16 -8.67 -21.69
C THR A 18 -4.42 -8.23 -20.25
N TRP A 19 -3.86 -8.94 -19.25
CA TRP A 19 -3.87 -8.46 -17.86
C TRP A 19 -2.96 -7.24 -17.67
N TRP A 20 -1.84 -7.18 -18.40
CA TRP A 20 -0.97 -6.00 -18.41
C TRP A 20 -1.62 -4.80 -19.13
N LYS A 21 -2.30 -4.99 -20.26
CA LYS A 21 -2.91 -3.89 -21.02
C LYS A 21 -4.16 -3.27 -20.36
N MET A 22 -4.93 -4.02 -19.57
CA MET A 22 -6.11 -3.48 -18.87
C MET A 22 -5.75 -2.60 -17.66
N VAL A 23 -4.63 -2.87 -16.99
CA VAL A 23 -4.08 -2.00 -15.92
C VAL A 23 -3.35 -0.78 -16.50
N PHE A 24 -2.88 -0.85 -17.75
CA PHE A 24 -2.03 0.17 -18.38
C PHE A 24 -2.80 1.31 -19.09
N TRP A 25 -3.97 1.05 -19.69
CA TRP A 25 -4.66 2.03 -20.56
C TRP A 25 -5.37 3.20 -19.87
N ASN A 26 -5.58 3.18 -18.55
CA ASN A 26 -6.26 4.27 -17.84
C ASN A 26 -5.30 5.40 -17.36
N THR A 27 -4.03 5.32 -17.73
CA THR A 27 -2.95 6.11 -17.10
C THR A 27 -2.71 7.45 -17.79
N LEU A 28 -2.93 7.56 -19.11
CA LEU A 28 -2.60 8.78 -19.86
C LEU A 28 -3.67 9.87 -19.75
N HIS A 29 -4.96 9.49 -19.75
CA HIS A 29 -6.06 10.46 -19.70
C HIS A 29 -6.23 11.12 -18.31
N ARG A 30 -5.81 10.42 -17.24
CA ARG A 30 -5.80 10.95 -15.86
C ARG A 30 -4.64 11.91 -15.60
N ARG A 31 -3.50 11.73 -16.30
CA ARG A 31 -2.29 12.59 -16.20
C ARG A 31 -2.54 14.05 -16.60
N ILE A 32 -3.37 14.26 -17.63
CA ILE A 32 -3.64 15.60 -18.19
C ILE A 32 -4.74 16.33 -17.40
N LEU A 33 -5.75 15.62 -16.89
CA LEU A 33 -6.86 16.23 -16.13
C LEU A 33 -6.46 16.64 -14.71
N LEU A 34 -5.51 15.93 -14.08
CA LEU A 34 -4.97 16.29 -12.75
C LEU A 34 -4.03 17.50 -12.84
N ALA A 35 -3.14 17.55 -13.83
CA ALA A 35 -2.16 18.63 -13.98
C ALA A 35 -2.78 20.04 -14.12
N ARG A 36 -4.02 20.15 -14.63
CA ARG A 36 -4.71 21.43 -14.84
C ARG A 36 -5.50 21.95 -13.62
N LYS A 37 -5.61 21.20 -12.52
CA LYS A 37 -6.41 21.58 -11.33
C LYS A 37 -5.64 21.52 -10.00
N LEU A 38 -4.33 21.29 -10.02
CA LEU A 38 -3.53 21.17 -8.79
C LEU A 38 -3.28 22.55 -8.17
N SER A 39 -3.74 22.74 -6.95
CA SER A 39 -3.42 23.90 -6.12
C SER A 39 -1.94 23.87 -5.71
N LEU A 40 -1.38 25.00 -5.28
CA LEU A 40 -0.02 25.06 -4.71
C LEU A 40 0.16 24.06 -3.56
N LEU A 41 -0.89 23.82 -2.77
CA LEU A 41 -0.88 22.82 -1.71
C LEU A 41 -0.71 21.39 -2.23
N ASP A 42 -1.26 21.08 -3.41
CA ASP A 42 -1.09 19.76 -4.00
C ASP A 42 0.32 19.57 -4.55
N TRP A 43 0.93 20.63 -5.09
CA TRP A 43 2.34 20.62 -5.51
C TRP A 43 3.28 20.40 -4.33
N LEU A 44 3.04 21.09 -3.22
CA LEU A 44 3.79 20.86 -1.97
C LEU A 44 3.59 19.44 -1.45
N ALA A 45 2.36 18.92 -1.47
CA ALA A 45 2.08 17.55 -1.06
C ALA A 45 2.72 16.52 -2.01
N LEU A 46 2.85 16.80 -3.30
CA LEU A 46 3.55 15.94 -4.26
C LEU A 46 5.06 15.94 -4.02
N ALA A 47 5.65 17.11 -3.76
CA ALA A 47 7.06 17.22 -3.40
C ALA A 47 7.34 16.51 -2.07
N GLU A 48 6.46 16.68 -1.08
CA GLU A 48 6.50 15.98 0.19
C GLU A 48 6.42 14.46 0.01
N ALA A 49 5.52 13.97 -0.86
CA ALA A 49 5.41 12.56 -1.19
C ALA A 49 6.69 12.02 -1.85
N TRP A 50 7.29 12.78 -2.77
CA TRP A 50 8.58 12.42 -3.39
C TRP A 50 9.70 12.29 -2.37
N LEU A 51 9.84 13.28 -1.47
CA LEU A 51 10.83 13.26 -0.41
C LEU A 51 10.61 12.08 0.56
N GLY A 52 9.37 11.83 0.95
CA GLY A 52 9.03 10.68 1.79
C GLY A 52 9.36 9.36 1.11
N LEU A 53 9.02 9.20 -0.16
CA LEU A 53 9.35 7.99 -0.93
C LEU A 53 10.86 7.80 -1.05
N PHE A 54 11.63 8.85 -1.33
CA PHE A 54 13.09 8.80 -1.35
C PHE A 54 13.61 8.35 0.02
N PHE A 55 13.16 9.01 1.09
CA PHE A 55 13.62 8.75 2.45
C PHE A 55 13.32 7.31 2.89
N PHE A 56 12.07 6.85 2.77
CA PHE A 56 11.69 5.50 3.22
C PHE A 56 12.26 4.41 2.32
N ALA A 57 12.36 4.62 1.00
CA ALA A 57 13.02 3.66 0.13
C ALA A 57 14.52 3.54 0.45
N LEU A 58 15.18 4.66 0.76
CA LEU A 58 16.59 4.67 1.16
C LEU A 58 16.77 4.02 2.55
N ALA A 59 15.94 4.39 3.53
CA ALA A 59 15.98 3.82 4.86
C ALA A 59 15.79 2.29 4.83
N LEU A 60 14.83 1.78 4.06
CA LEU A 60 14.61 0.32 3.93
C LEU A 60 15.76 -0.41 3.20
N ARG A 61 16.57 0.30 2.42
CA ARG A 61 17.78 -0.28 1.79
C ARG A 61 18.98 -0.27 2.73
N LEU A 62 19.08 0.73 3.59
CA LEU A 62 20.18 0.90 4.53
C LEU A 62 19.96 0.11 5.82
N PHE A 63 18.72 -0.01 6.27
CA PHE A 63 18.32 -0.78 7.44
C PHE A 63 17.72 -2.10 6.98
N SER A 64 18.49 -3.18 7.11
CA SER A 64 17.98 -4.53 6.89
C SER A 64 16.75 -4.77 7.78
N ALA A 65 15.71 -5.39 7.22
CA ALA A 65 14.34 -5.47 7.76
C ALA A 65 14.20 -6.16 9.13
N GLU A 66 15.30 -6.62 9.73
CA GLU A 66 15.33 -7.28 11.04
C GLU A 66 15.00 -6.33 12.21
N ARG A 67 15.01 -5.01 12.00
CA ARG A 67 14.88 -4.02 13.09
C ARG A 67 13.65 -3.11 13.02
N LEU A 68 12.72 -3.37 12.10
CA LEU A 68 11.48 -2.61 12.02
C LEU A 68 10.43 -3.26 12.91
N GLU A 69 10.51 -2.96 14.20
CA GLU A 69 9.34 -3.04 15.07
C GLU A 69 8.33 -2.03 14.54
N ILE A 70 7.25 -2.51 13.95
CA ILE A 70 6.12 -1.68 13.52
C ILE A 70 5.08 -1.82 14.63
N PRO A 71 4.92 -0.83 15.51
CA PRO A 71 3.88 -0.88 16.52
C PRO A 71 2.53 -0.81 15.79
N SER A 72 1.83 -1.94 15.74
CA SER A 72 0.45 -2.01 15.30
C SER A 72 -0.44 -1.46 16.41
N ARG A 73 -0.44 -0.14 16.58
CA ARG A 73 -1.40 0.48 17.49
C ARG A 73 -2.78 0.33 16.86
N GLN A 74 -3.57 -0.60 17.40
CA GLN A 74 -5.00 -0.67 17.16
C GLN A 74 -5.58 0.65 17.68
N THR A 75 -5.90 1.58 16.78
CA THR A 75 -6.68 2.75 17.14
C THR A 75 -8.06 2.27 17.53
N GLY A 76 -8.44 2.52 18.79
CA GLY A 76 -9.72 2.10 19.35
C GLY A 76 -10.90 2.47 18.45
N SER A 77 -11.79 1.51 18.29
CA SER A 77 -12.99 1.57 17.46
C SER A 77 -13.98 2.63 17.98
N GLY A 78 -14.63 3.34 17.05
CA GLY A 78 -15.95 3.91 17.30
C GLY A 78 -16.14 5.43 17.18
N ALA A 79 -15.08 6.23 16.96
CA ALA A 79 -15.29 7.64 16.63
C ALA A 79 -15.63 7.76 15.13
N ALA A 80 -16.86 8.19 14.81
CA ALA A 80 -17.25 8.53 13.45
C ALA A 80 -16.24 9.55 12.90
N LEU A 81 -15.39 9.13 11.96
CA LEU A 81 -14.44 10.02 11.32
C LEU A 81 -15.24 11.05 10.53
N PRO A 82 -14.96 12.36 10.69
CA PRO A 82 -15.53 13.37 9.83
C PRO A 82 -15.24 12.99 8.37
N LEU A 83 -16.29 12.91 7.53
CA LEU A 83 -16.17 12.49 6.12
C LEU A 83 -15.04 13.24 5.38
N GLY A 84 -14.86 14.53 5.69
CA GLY A 84 -13.80 15.35 5.09
C GLY A 84 -12.37 14.90 5.42
N ILE A 85 -12.11 14.28 6.57
CA ILE A 85 -10.78 13.76 6.93
C ILE A 85 -10.44 12.57 6.03
N PHE A 86 -11.39 11.65 5.84
CA PHE A 86 -11.17 10.48 5.00
C PHE A 86 -11.01 10.85 3.52
N GLU A 87 -11.85 11.75 3.00
CA GLU A 87 -11.72 12.27 1.62
C GLU A 87 -10.37 12.94 1.37
N TRP A 88 -9.85 13.64 2.38
CA TRP A 88 -8.54 14.27 2.28
C TRP A 88 -7.39 13.26 2.36
N ALA A 89 -7.50 12.23 3.20
CA ALA A 89 -6.54 11.13 3.23
C ALA A 89 -6.49 10.39 1.89
N GLU A 90 -7.64 10.13 1.27
CA GLU A 90 -7.77 9.59 -0.09
C GLU A 90 -7.08 10.48 -1.14
N ARG A 91 -7.18 11.81 -0.99
CA ARG A 91 -6.46 12.75 -1.87
C ARG A 91 -4.94 12.60 -1.71
N LEU A 92 -4.44 12.51 -0.48
CA LEU A 92 -3.01 12.30 -0.21
C LEU A 92 -2.53 10.95 -0.74
N TYR A 93 -3.32 9.88 -0.57
CA TYR A 93 -3.03 8.57 -1.16
C TYR A 93 -2.83 8.67 -2.68
N ARG A 94 -3.75 9.33 -3.39
CA ARG A 94 -3.62 9.54 -4.85
C ARG A 94 -2.37 10.32 -5.23
N LEU A 95 -1.95 11.30 -4.41
CA LEU A 95 -0.71 12.06 -4.64
C LEU A 95 0.54 11.19 -4.40
N VAL A 96 0.54 10.35 -3.36
CA VAL A 96 1.61 9.37 -3.12
C VAL A 96 1.68 8.34 -4.26
N GLU A 97 0.53 7.87 -4.74
CA GLU A 97 0.46 6.97 -5.88
C GLU A 97 1.03 7.63 -7.14
N LEU A 98 0.61 8.87 -7.43
CA LEU A 98 1.13 9.65 -8.55
C LEU A 98 2.65 9.86 -8.43
N ALA A 99 3.12 10.27 -7.25
CA ALA A 99 4.53 10.44 -6.95
C ALA A 99 5.32 9.16 -7.23
N SER A 100 4.82 8.01 -6.76
CA SER A 100 5.47 6.71 -6.95
C SER A 100 5.56 6.29 -8.41
N ARG A 101 4.55 6.61 -9.22
CA ARG A 101 4.52 6.32 -10.67
C ARG A 101 5.45 7.22 -11.48
N LEU A 102 5.76 8.41 -10.98
CA LEU A 102 6.70 9.35 -11.59
C LEU A 102 8.14 9.13 -11.12
N TYR A 103 8.33 8.28 -10.11
CA TYR A 103 9.62 8.02 -9.51
C TYR A 103 10.52 7.18 -10.44
N PRO A 104 11.83 7.48 -10.55
CA PRO A 104 12.73 6.78 -11.47
C PRO A 104 13.02 5.31 -11.12
N LEU A 105 12.72 4.90 -9.89
CA LEU A 105 12.93 3.54 -9.39
C LEU A 105 11.59 2.89 -9.05
N PRO A 106 11.44 1.56 -9.23
CA PRO A 106 10.22 0.86 -8.87
C PRO A 106 9.96 0.97 -7.36
N MET A 107 8.80 1.50 -7.00
CA MET A 107 8.38 1.69 -5.61
C MET A 107 7.47 0.55 -5.16
N THR A 108 7.87 -0.13 -4.08
CA THR A 108 7.05 -1.20 -3.48
C THR A 108 5.90 -0.61 -2.65
N CYS A 109 4.99 -1.46 -2.16
CA CYS A 109 3.86 -1.03 -1.31
C CYS A 109 4.32 -0.41 0.03
N LEU A 110 5.36 -0.95 0.65
CA LEU A 110 5.80 -0.53 1.98
C LEU A 110 6.30 0.93 2.06
N PRO A 111 7.23 1.41 1.21
CA PRO A 111 7.61 2.83 1.18
C PRO A 111 6.41 3.75 0.94
N ARG A 112 5.47 3.36 0.06
CA ARG A 112 4.26 4.15 -0.23
C ARG A 112 3.37 4.29 1.00
N ALA A 113 3.10 3.19 1.70
CA ALA A 113 2.28 3.18 2.90
C ALA A 113 2.96 3.95 4.05
N LEU A 114 4.28 3.85 4.21
CA LEU A 114 5.05 4.64 5.17
C LEU A 114 4.99 6.15 4.86
N THR A 115 5.20 6.53 3.60
CA THR A 115 5.07 7.93 3.16
C THR A 115 3.69 8.48 3.45
N LEU A 116 2.63 7.74 3.11
CA LEU A 116 1.26 8.16 3.39
C LEU A 116 1.03 8.36 4.89
N ARG A 117 1.39 7.38 5.72
CA ARG A 117 1.26 7.48 7.18
C ARG A 117 2.04 8.67 7.75
N TRP A 118 3.25 8.91 7.26
CA TRP A 118 4.06 10.05 7.67
C TRP A 118 3.41 11.39 7.29
N MET A 119 2.90 11.51 6.06
CA MET A 119 2.19 12.70 5.63
C MET A 119 0.95 12.95 6.50
N LEU A 120 0.14 11.92 6.75
CA LEU A 120 -1.04 11.98 7.63
C LEU A 120 -0.67 12.39 9.06
N ALA A 121 0.39 11.81 9.62
CA ALA A 121 0.87 12.14 10.97
C ALA A 121 1.31 13.60 11.10
N ARG A 122 2.02 14.14 10.10
CA ARG A 122 2.38 15.58 10.04
C ARG A 122 1.18 16.52 10.04
N ARG A 123 0.01 15.99 9.71
CA ARG A 123 -1.27 16.71 9.63
C ARG A 123 -2.18 16.42 10.83
N GLY A 124 -1.66 15.75 11.86
CA GLY A 124 -2.41 15.40 13.07
C GLY A 124 -3.41 14.25 12.89
N ILE A 125 -3.38 13.55 11.76
CA ILE A 125 -4.27 12.41 11.52
C ILE A 125 -3.60 11.14 12.04
N VAL A 126 -4.19 10.57 13.08
CA VAL A 126 -3.78 9.28 13.62
C VAL A 126 -4.16 8.18 12.63
N SER A 127 -3.17 7.42 12.19
CA SER A 127 -3.35 6.32 11.24
C SER A 127 -2.46 5.13 11.59
N ALA A 128 -2.98 3.93 11.32
CA ALA A 128 -2.31 2.66 11.55
C ALA A 128 -1.72 2.14 10.23
N LEU A 129 -0.46 1.69 10.27
CA LEU A 129 0.16 0.98 9.17
C LEU A 129 -0.02 -0.52 9.40
N HIS A 130 -0.51 -1.22 8.39
CA HIS A 130 -0.66 -2.65 8.40
C HIS A 130 0.22 -3.27 7.32
N ILE A 131 0.84 -4.40 7.65
CA ILE A 131 1.49 -5.28 6.70
C ILE A 131 0.76 -6.62 6.78
N GLY A 132 0.38 -7.16 5.64
CA GLY A 132 -0.24 -8.46 5.55
C GLY A 132 0.38 -9.30 4.46
N ALA A 133 0.18 -10.61 4.56
CA ALA A 133 0.61 -11.54 3.54
C ALA A 133 -0.47 -12.59 3.27
N HIS A 134 -0.51 -13.07 2.04
CA HIS A 134 -1.39 -14.16 1.61
C HIS A 134 -0.59 -15.15 0.77
N LYS A 135 -0.88 -16.44 0.97
CA LYS A 135 -0.23 -17.52 0.23
C LYS A 135 -1.01 -17.76 -1.06
N VAL A 136 -0.35 -17.57 -2.20
CA VAL A 136 -0.88 -17.89 -3.53
C VAL A 136 -0.16 -19.13 -4.06
N ASP A 137 -0.73 -19.79 -5.06
CA ASP A 137 -0.14 -21.02 -5.64
C ASP A 137 1.30 -20.82 -6.14
N SER A 138 1.66 -19.57 -6.49
CA SER A 138 3.00 -19.17 -6.96
C SER A 138 3.94 -18.64 -5.87
N GLY A 139 3.54 -18.62 -4.59
CA GLY A 139 4.39 -18.18 -3.49
C GLY A 139 3.69 -17.31 -2.44
N LEU A 140 4.47 -16.47 -1.74
CA LEU A 140 3.96 -15.53 -0.73
C LEU A 140 3.79 -14.15 -1.35
N SER A 141 2.59 -13.57 -1.25
CA SER A 141 2.32 -12.18 -1.67
C SER A 141 2.16 -11.30 -0.43
N ALA A 142 3.00 -10.27 -0.30
CA ALA A 142 2.94 -9.32 0.80
C ALA A 142 2.38 -7.96 0.34
N HIS A 143 1.56 -7.34 1.18
CA HIS A 143 0.98 -6.02 0.96
C HIS A 143 1.08 -5.16 2.20
N ALA A 144 1.14 -3.84 2.01
CA ALA A 144 1.16 -2.87 3.10
C ALA A 144 0.16 -1.75 2.80
N TRP A 145 -0.67 -1.41 3.78
CA TRP A 145 -1.73 -0.40 3.65
C TRP A 145 -1.87 0.42 4.94
N VAL A 146 -2.60 1.53 4.86
CA VAL A 146 -2.87 2.44 5.97
C VAL A 146 -4.34 2.48 6.28
N GLU A 147 -4.70 2.42 7.56
CA GLU A 147 -6.07 2.58 8.06
C GLU A 147 -6.18 3.84 8.92
N ILE A 148 -7.30 4.54 8.83
CA ILE A 148 -7.71 5.59 9.77
C ILE A 148 -8.93 5.04 10.51
N GLY A 149 -8.79 4.79 11.81
CA GLY A 149 -9.76 3.95 12.53
C GLY A 149 -9.76 2.54 11.93
N ASP A 150 -10.91 2.13 11.39
CA ASP A 150 -11.10 0.83 10.71
C ASP A 150 -11.28 0.98 9.18
N LEU A 151 -11.03 2.18 8.64
CA LEU A 151 -11.21 2.47 7.21
C LEU A 151 -9.86 2.45 6.46
N PRO A 152 -9.67 1.53 5.51
CA PRO A 152 -8.46 1.49 4.70
C PRO A 152 -8.46 2.64 3.69
N VAL A 153 -7.35 3.37 3.61
CA VAL A 153 -7.20 4.53 2.73
C VAL A 153 -6.63 4.09 1.39
N GLY A 154 -7.34 4.36 0.30
CA GLY A 154 -6.88 4.08 -1.07
C GLY A 154 -6.95 2.61 -1.47
N GLU A 155 -7.59 1.79 -0.66
CA GLU A 155 -7.72 0.34 -0.81
C GLU A 155 -9.19 -0.08 -0.71
N THR A 156 -9.49 -1.32 -1.09
CA THR A 156 -10.83 -1.86 -0.94
C THR A 156 -11.12 -2.22 0.53
N PRO A 157 -12.38 -2.13 1.01
CA PRO A 157 -12.72 -2.46 2.40
C PRO A 157 -12.35 -3.88 2.82
N ASP A 158 -12.28 -4.81 1.86
CA ASP A 158 -11.90 -6.22 2.07
C ASP A 158 -10.39 -6.46 2.11
N VAL A 159 -9.53 -5.43 2.01
CA VAL A 159 -8.06 -5.59 1.99
C VAL A 159 -7.54 -6.37 3.19
N ALA A 160 -8.10 -6.13 4.38
CA ALA A 160 -7.73 -6.83 5.61
C ALA A 160 -8.20 -8.30 5.66
N GLN A 161 -9.18 -8.68 4.82
CA GLN A 161 -9.63 -10.07 4.67
C GLN A 161 -8.75 -10.83 3.67
N ARG A 162 -8.28 -10.13 2.63
CA ARG A 162 -7.42 -10.70 1.57
C ARG A 162 -5.99 -10.92 2.02
N PHE A 163 -5.48 -10.08 2.92
CA PHE A 163 -4.13 -10.17 3.45
C PHE A 163 -4.18 -10.35 4.96
N SER A 164 -3.76 -11.53 5.44
CA SER A 164 -3.66 -11.80 6.87
C SER A 164 -2.66 -10.82 7.49
N ARG A 165 -3.14 -9.95 8.39
CA ARG A 165 -2.32 -8.97 9.10
C ARG A 165 -1.21 -9.72 9.83
N LEU A 166 0.04 -9.36 9.54
CA LEU A 166 1.20 -9.86 10.25
C LEU A 166 1.24 -9.18 11.61
N THR A 167 0.74 -9.88 12.63
CA THR A 167 1.04 -9.53 14.01
C THR A 167 2.43 -10.08 14.35
N PRO A 168 3.28 -9.33 15.07
CA PRO A 168 4.50 -9.91 15.58
C PRO A 168 4.14 -11.13 16.43
N ALA A 169 4.83 -12.26 16.21
CA ALA A 169 4.48 -13.55 16.83
C ALA A 169 4.46 -13.52 18.38
N TRP A 170 5.12 -12.54 18.99
CA TRP A 170 5.13 -12.33 20.44
C TRP A 170 3.91 -11.56 20.98
N ALA A 171 3.10 -10.92 20.12
CA ALA A 171 1.90 -10.20 20.55
C ALA A 171 0.76 -11.12 21.04
N GLY A 172 0.89 -12.44 20.84
CA GLY A 172 -0.06 -13.45 21.33
C GLY A 172 0.29 -14.04 22.69
N SER A 173 1.47 -13.76 23.25
CA SER A 173 1.78 -14.14 24.63
C SER A 173 1.28 -13.05 25.57
N ASN A 174 0.21 -13.35 26.31
CA ASN A 174 -0.09 -12.69 27.58
C ASN A 174 1.18 -12.72 28.43
N LEU A 175 1.98 -11.65 28.39
CA LEU A 175 3.01 -11.42 29.39
C LEU A 175 2.29 -10.82 30.60
N PRO A 176 2.26 -11.52 31.75
CA PRO A 176 1.89 -10.88 33.00
C PRO A 176 3.02 -9.90 33.32
N PHE A 177 2.90 -8.65 32.88
CA PHE A 177 3.66 -7.59 33.53
C PHE A 177 3.12 -7.50 34.94
N ALA A 178 3.93 -8.06 35.84
CA ALA A 178 3.73 -8.10 37.27
C ALA A 178 3.24 -6.74 37.77
N LYS A 179 2.16 -6.78 38.54
CA LYS A 179 2.00 -5.83 39.63
C LYS A 179 3.19 -6.07 40.56
N ASP A 180 3.99 -5.05 40.76
CA ASP A 180 4.64 -4.73 42.03
C ASP A 180 4.72 -3.19 42.12
#